data_AF-A0A522UQ05-F1
#
_entry.id   AF-A0A522UQ05-F1
#
_cell.length_a   1.000
_cell.length_b   1.000
_cell.length_c   1.000
_cell.angle_alpha   90.00
_cell.angle_beta   90.00
_cell.angle_gamma   90.00
#
_symmetry.space_group_name_H-M   'P 1'
#
loop_
_entity.id
_entity.type
_entity.pdbx_description
1 polymer ?
#
loop_
_entity_poly.entity_id
_entity_poly.type
_entity_poly.pdbx_seq_one_letter_code
_entity_poly.pdbx_strand_id
1 'polypeptide(L)' 'MNIQGMAYFLFGLALVVLFGVIIGFYYSKKRRHKVEEAKFTMFDDED' A
#
# COMPACT_ATOMS: atom_id res chain seq x y z
N MET A 1 -0.76 -32.22 5.42
CA MET A 1 -0.67 -30.88 6.06
C MET A 1 -1.92 -30.67 6.90
N ASN A 2 -1.78 -30.21 8.15
CA ASN A 2 -2.92 -29.90 9.02
C ASN A 2 -3.74 -28.75 8.38
N ILE A 3 -5.08 -28.91 8.32
CA ILE A 3 -6.04 -27.91 7.82
C ILE A 3 -5.84 -26.54 8.47
N GLN A 4 -5.51 -26.50 9.77
CA GLN A 4 -5.24 -25.26 10.48
C GLN A 4 -4.01 -24.53 9.91
N GLY A 5 -2.94 -25.27 9.61
CA GLY A 5 -1.72 -24.71 9.03
C GLY A 5 -1.94 -24.14 7.62
N MET A 6 -2.77 -24.82 6.81
CA MET A 6 -3.16 -24.31 5.49
C MET A 6 -4.03 -23.04 5.59
N ALA A 7 -4.95 -22.97 6.56
CA ALA A 7 -5.79 -21.80 6.77
C ALA A 7 -4.97 -20.56 7.16
N TYR A 8 -4.02 -20.69 8.09
CA TYR A 8 -3.15 -19.58 8.48
C TYR A 8 -2.24 -19.12 7.34
N PHE A 9 -1.72 -20.05 6.55
CA PHE A 9 -0.89 -19.73 5.39
C PHE A 9 -1.68 -18.96 4.32
N LEU A 10 -2.88 -19.43 3.96
CA LEU A 10 -3.76 -18.76 3.00
C LEU A 10 -4.20 -17.38 3.51
N PHE A 11 -4.48 -17.24 4.80
CA PHE A 11 -4.82 -15.96 5.42
C PHE A 11 -3.66 -14.97 5.33
N GLY A 12 -2.44 -15.39 5.67
CA GLY A 12 -1.25 -14.55 5.53
C GLY A 12 -0.98 -14.15 4.08
N LEU A 13 -1.14 -15.10 3.15
CA LEU A 13 -0.97 -14.84 1.72
C LEU A 13 -2.01 -13.83 1.20
N ALA A 14 -3.27 -13.96 1.63
CA ALA A 14 -4.33 -13.02 1.28
C ALA A 14 -4.03 -11.59 1.78
N LEU A 15 -3.47 -11.45 2.99
CA LEU A 15 -3.05 -10.15 3.51
C LEU A 15 -1.94 -9.52 2.65
N VAL A 16 -0.91 -10.29 2.30
CA VAL A 16 0.20 -9.79 1.45
C VAL A 16 -0.32 -9.34 0.09
N VAL A 17 -1.19 -10.12 -0.54
CA VAL A 17 -1.81 -9.77 -1.82
C VAL A 17 -2.67 -8.51 -1.68
N LEU A 18 -3.49 -8.41 -0.63
CA LEU A 18 -4.33 -7.24 -0.38
C LEU A 18 -3.49 -5.97 -0.23
N PHE A 19 -2.41 -6.02 0.56
CA PHE A 19 -1.49 -4.89 0.70
C PHE A 19 -0.79 -4.56 -0.62
N GLY A 20 -0.31 -5.57 -1.36
CA GLY A 20 0.29 -5.37 -2.68
C GLY A 20 -0.66 -4.72 -3.67
N VAL A 21 -1.95 -5.10 -3.65
CA VAL A 21 -2.99 -4.48 -4.48
C VAL A 21 -3.27 -3.05 -4.04
N ILE A 22 -3.37 -2.76 -2.74
CA ILE A 22 -3.60 -1.40 -2.25
C ILE A 22 -2.43 -0.50 -2.66
N ILE A 23 -1.19 -0.93 -2.41
CA ILE A 23 0.02 -0.17 -2.77
C ILE A 23 0.08 -0.02 -4.29
N GLY A 24 -0.10 -1.10 -5.05
CA GLY A 24 -0.11 -1.04 -6.51
C GLY A 24 -1.19 -0.09 -7.04
N PHE A 25 -2.41 -0.15 -6.51
CA PHE A 25 -3.53 0.66 -7.00
C PHE A 25 -3.41 2.14 -6.61
N TYR A 26 -2.97 2.44 -5.39
CA TYR A 26 -2.84 3.82 -4.91
C TYR A 26 -1.52 4.47 -5.28
N TYR A 27 -0.43 3.70 -5.37
CA TYR A 27 0.93 4.20 -5.60
C TYR A 27 1.37 4.05 -7.07
N SER A 28 0.65 3.31 -7.92
CA SER A 28 0.94 3.24 -9.36
C SER A 28 0.51 4.52 -10.08
N LYS A 29 1.51 5.39 -10.25
CA LYS A 29 1.75 6.31 -11.36
C LYS A 29 0.73 7.43 -11.66
N LYS A 30 -0.58 7.24 -11.50
CA LYS A 30 -1.59 8.27 -11.82
C LYS A 30 -1.84 9.27 -10.69
N ARG A 31 -1.48 8.93 -9.44
CA ARG A 31 -1.61 9.83 -8.26
C ARG A 31 -0.30 10.21 -7.59
N ARG A 32 0.86 9.77 -8.12
CA ARG A 32 2.16 10.16 -7.56
C ARG A 32 2.35 11.67 -7.50
N HIS A 33 1.87 12.40 -8.52
CA HIS A 33 1.91 13.87 -8.54
C HIS A 33 1.20 14.50 -7.35
N LYS A 34 0.04 13.95 -6.93
CA LYS A 34 -0.79 14.54 -5.87
C LYS A 34 -0.27 14.25 -4.46
N VAL A 35 0.43 13.12 -4.28
CA VAL A 35 1.05 12.74 -2.99
C VAL A 35 2.44 13.38 -2.86
N GLU A 36 3.17 13.55 -3.96
CA GLU A 36 4.43 14.30 -3.99
C GLU A 36 4.17 15.81 -3.82
N GLU A 37 3.12 16.39 -4.43
CA GLU A 37 2.70 17.78 -4.17
C GLU A 37 2.39 18.03 -2.70
N ALA A 38 1.59 17.16 -2.05
CA ALA A 38 1.27 17.32 -0.63
C ALA A 38 2.50 17.22 0.30
N LYS A 39 3.59 16.59 -0.17
CA LYS A 39 4.86 16.53 0.56
C LYS A 39 5.70 17.80 0.35
N PHE A 40 5.54 18.50 -0.78
CA PHE A 40 6.18 19.78 -1.05
C PHE A 40 5.46 20.96 -0.39
N THR A 41 4.12 20.93 -0.28
CA THR A 41 3.35 22.01 0.37
C THR A 41 3.66 22.18 1.86
N MET A 42 4.20 21.16 2.54
CA MET A 42 4.61 21.28 3.95
C MET A 42 5.88 22.12 4.15
N PHE A 43 6.68 22.35 3.10
CA PHE A 43 7.96 23.07 3.18
C PHE A 43 7.93 24.49 2.60
N ASP A 44 6.87 24.87 1.86
CA ASP A 44 6.76 26.18 1.20
C ASP A 44 5.93 27.21 2.03
N ASP A 45 5.46 26.85 3.22
CA ASP A 45 4.73 27.76 4.14
C ASP A 45 5.68 28.48 5.14
N GLU A 46 6.99 28.53 4.88
CA GLU A 46 8.00 29.26 5.68
C GLU A 46 8.70 30.40 4.90
N ASP A 47 7.94 31.24 4.20
CA ASP A 47 8.38 32.59 3.78
C ASP A 47 7.48 33.68 4.39
#